data_AF-A0A954P1A4-F1
#
_entry.id   AF-A0A954P1A4-F1
#
_cell.length_a   1.000
_cell.length_b   1.000
_cell.length_c   1.000
_cell.angle_alpha   90.00
_cell.angle_beta   90.00
_cell.angle_gamma   90.00
#
_symmetry.space_group_name_H-M   'P 1'
#
loop_
_entity.id
_entity.type
_entity.pdbx_description
1 polymer ?
#
loop_
_entity_poly.entity_id
_entity_poly.type
_entity_poly.pdbx_seq_one_letter_code
_entity_poly.pdbx_strand_id
1 'polypeptide(L)'
;ESGGLRLEGARINIPRPERGSGSRQGQYPPWVFQLGAADVALQNCSISLPMYDTEELSGIIRWPEDQSELDGRDFSTGRPGRYRNTLLITDSWMTGEGVLLNAHLHRRAIVVRNSVLCPLRDLLQLDISGAEGEPDSAVDIDHSTLATPNTVFQINSITRNRRTVRPLRLFVQSTIFATPPDPGEQIESESISLKFEGNVLEQSQAVWFGSRNGWMLPSIKVLMRGPGMLPVNSPDFTRDWLSRWEAGHTLQPLYRSGDVVLANPMGLPHRNSLKPDSYTLAGQCSAAGWSVTGEPIGADVAQLNRQLEGKPSAGKKSQDRKKGKTKLPSAPRKSSTPGF
;
A
#
# COMPACT_ATOMS: atom_id res chain seq x y z
N GLU A 1 -4.00 21.13 -18.18
CA GLU A 1 -3.48 19.75 -18.05
C GLU A 1 -3.37 19.44 -16.57
N SER A 2 -4.13 18.48 -16.06
CA SER A 2 -3.95 18.00 -14.68
C SER A 2 -2.68 17.16 -14.65
N GLY A 3 -1.57 17.76 -14.20
CA GLY A 3 -0.29 17.06 -14.08
C GLY A 3 -0.39 15.94 -13.03
N GLY A 4 0.11 14.77 -13.37
CA GLY A 4 0.33 13.67 -12.44
C GLY A 4 1.82 13.32 -12.36
N LEU A 5 2.25 12.75 -11.24
CA LEU A 5 3.61 12.25 -11.05
C LEU A 5 3.60 10.72 -11.20
N ARG A 6 4.46 10.18 -12.05
CA ARG A 6 4.70 8.74 -12.13
C ARG A 6 6.18 8.47 -11.89
N LEU A 7 6.49 7.73 -10.83
CA LEU A 7 7.81 7.16 -10.58
C LEU A 7 7.75 5.68 -10.90
N GLU A 8 8.66 5.23 -11.76
CA GLU A 8 8.72 3.84 -12.21
C GLU A 8 10.14 3.30 -12.09
N GLY A 9 10.29 2.13 -11.46
CA GLY A 9 11.61 1.49 -11.30
C GLY A 9 12.56 2.23 -10.35
N ALA A 10 12.06 3.20 -9.58
CA ALA A 10 12.89 4.03 -8.72
C ALA A 10 13.46 3.23 -7.55
N ARG A 11 14.75 3.42 -7.25
CA ARG A 11 15.41 2.83 -6.09
C ARG A 11 15.94 3.93 -5.21
N ILE A 12 15.24 4.19 -4.13
CA ILE A 12 15.56 5.26 -3.18
C ILE A 12 16.02 4.59 -1.90
N ASN A 13 17.30 4.73 -1.60
CA ASN A 13 17.89 4.29 -0.33
C ASN A 13 18.47 5.53 0.34
N ILE A 14 17.85 5.96 1.44
CA ILE A 14 18.31 7.13 2.19
C ILE A 14 19.32 6.64 3.25
N PRO A 15 20.60 6.99 3.14
CA PRO A 15 21.61 6.54 4.09
C PRO A 15 21.47 7.25 5.44
N ARG A 16 22.03 6.66 6.48
CA ARG A 16 22.15 7.29 7.80
C ARG A 16 22.96 8.60 7.68
N PRO A 17 22.53 9.71 8.31
CA PRO A 17 23.37 10.90 8.38
C PRO A 17 24.60 10.61 9.27
N GLU A 18 25.80 10.95 8.80
CA GLU A 18 27.03 10.71 9.54
C GLU A 18 27.06 11.56 10.82
N ARG A 19 27.03 10.91 11.99
CA ARG A 19 27.28 11.57 13.29
C ARG A 19 28.77 11.95 13.35
N GLY A 20 29.16 13.11 12.83
CA GLY A 20 30.56 13.53 12.95
C GLY A 20 30.99 14.83 12.29
N SER A 21 30.25 15.39 11.32
CA SER A 21 30.64 16.69 10.78
C SER A 21 30.07 17.80 11.67
N GLY A 22 30.93 18.56 12.36
CA GLY A 22 30.57 19.72 13.20
C GLY A 22 29.98 20.91 12.41
N SER A 23 29.32 20.65 11.29
CA SER A 23 28.59 21.61 10.50
C SER A 23 27.09 21.30 10.66
N ARG A 24 26.24 22.33 10.56
CA ARG A 24 24.77 22.20 10.48
C ARG A 24 24.32 21.53 9.16
N GLN A 25 24.99 20.44 8.75
CA GLN A 25 24.75 19.73 7.50
C GLN A 25 23.74 18.61 7.71
N GLY A 26 22.55 18.85 7.14
CA GLY A 26 21.72 17.79 6.58
C GLY A 26 20.69 17.18 7.51
N GLN A 27 19.80 17.97 8.11
CA GLN A 27 18.52 17.42 8.56
C GLN A 27 17.77 16.92 7.32
N TYR A 28 17.45 15.63 7.28
CA TYR A 28 16.54 15.12 6.26
C TYR A 28 15.18 15.80 6.41
N PRO A 29 14.44 16.04 5.31
CA PRO A 29 13.05 16.43 5.44
C PRO A 29 12.30 15.31 6.19
N PRO A 30 11.27 15.65 6.99
CA PRO A 30 10.54 14.67 7.79
C PRO A 30 9.81 13.60 6.95
N TRP A 31 9.66 13.84 5.64
CA TRP A 31 8.98 12.96 4.70
C TRP A 31 9.79 12.84 3.40
N VAL A 32 9.82 11.64 2.81
CA VAL A 32 10.45 11.42 1.48
C VAL A 32 9.64 12.07 0.38
N PHE A 33 8.31 11.87 0.44
CA PHE A 33 7.37 12.46 -0.50
C PHE A 33 6.34 13.30 0.26
N GLN A 34 6.18 14.53 -0.20
CA GLN A 34 5.05 15.37 0.17
C GLN A 34 4.20 15.61 -1.08
N LEU A 35 3.00 15.02 -1.09
CA LEU A 35 2.11 15.05 -2.24
C LEU A 35 1.24 16.31 -2.20
N GLY A 36 1.01 16.91 -3.37
CA GLY A 36 0.05 18.00 -3.54
C GLY A 36 -1.30 17.51 -4.09
N ALA A 37 -2.00 18.41 -4.77
CA ALA A 37 -3.25 18.13 -5.49
C ALA A 37 -3.00 17.46 -6.85
N ALA A 38 -2.30 16.32 -6.85
CA ALA A 38 -1.94 15.59 -8.07
C ALA A 38 -2.20 14.09 -7.94
N ASP A 39 -2.47 13.44 -9.07
CA ASP A 39 -2.41 11.97 -9.17
C ASP A 39 -0.95 11.52 -9.10
N VAL A 40 -0.67 10.49 -8.29
CA VAL A 40 0.69 9.98 -8.07
C VAL A 40 0.69 8.48 -8.27
N ALA A 41 1.65 7.98 -9.05
CA ALA A 41 1.87 6.55 -9.25
C ALA A 41 3.31 6.18 -8.90
N LEU A 42 3.49 5.20 -8.01
CA LEU A 42 4.75 4.59 -7.61
C LEU A 42 4.70 3.13 -8.08
N GLN A 43 5.45 2.80 -9.14
CA GLN A 43 5.37 1.50 -9.80
C GLN A 43 6.74 0.84 -9.86
N ASN A 44 6.85 -0.43 -9.49
CA ASN A 44 8.13 -1.14 -9.48
C ASN A 44 9.20 -0.40 -8.64
N CYS A 45 8.79 0.29 -7.57
CA CYS A 45 9.67 1.13 -6.77
C CYS A 45 10.20 0.37 -5.55
N SER A 46 11.43 0.69 -5.16
CA SER A 46 12.07 0.22 -3.93
C SER A 46 12.48 1.41 -3.10
N ILE A 47 11.82 1.60 -1.96
CA ILE A 47 12.05 2.76 -1.09
C ILE A 47 12.43 2.24 0.29
N SER A 48 13.66 2.51 0.70
CA SER A 48 14.20 2.12 1.99
C SER A 48 14.69 3.34 2.73
N LEU A 49 14.13 3.57 3.90
CA LEU A 49 14.60 4.56 4.87
C LEU A 49 15.49 3.89 5.92
N PRO A 50 16.37 4.67 6.57
CA PRO A 50 17.15 4.16 7.69
C PRO A 50 16.20 3.75 8.82
N MET A 51 16.54 2.65 9.50
CA MET A 51 15.77 2.11 10.64
C MET A 51 16.56 2.29 11.94
N TYR A 52 16.71 3.55 12.35
CA TYR A 52 17.28 3.94 13.64
C TYR A 52 16.38 4.94 14.33
N ASP A 53 16.16 4.75 15.63
CA ASP A 53 15.37 5.60 16.54
C ASP A 53 15.85 7.05 16.47
N THR A 54 15.35 7.75 15.47
CA THR A 54 15.72 9.11 15.14
C THR A 54 14.41 9.84 14.91
N GLU A 55 14.08 10.76 15.80
CA GLU A 55 12.88 11.60 15.72
C GLU A 55 12.84 12.47 14.46
N GLU A 56 13.89 12.43 13.62
CA GLU A 56 14.07 13.26 12.42
C GLU A 56 13.18 12.84 11.25
N LEU A 57 12.89 11.54 11.06
CA LEU A 57 12.05 11.06 9.96
C LEU A 57 10.66 10.66 10.45
N SER A 58 9.66 11.46 10.07
CA SER A 58 8.26 11.18 10.39
C SER A 58 7.68 10.04 9.56
N GLY A 59 8.10 9.87 8.31
CA GLY A 59 7.59 8.81 7.44
C GLY A 59 8.01 8.86 5.97
N ILE A 60 7.38 8.04 5.14
CA ILE A 60 7.70 7.94 3.70
C ILE A 60 6.85 8.91 2.89
N ILE A 61 5.53 8.85 3.00
CA ILE A 61 4.60 9.66 2.21
C ILE A 61 3.71 10.51 3.12
N ARG A 62 3.67 11.81 2.87
CA ARG A 62 2.68 12.74 3.43
C ARG A 62 1.78 13.27 2.34
N TRP A 63 0.48 13.21 2.56
CA TRP A 63 -0.54 13.77 1.68
C TRP A 63 -1.47 14.69 2.47
N PRO A 64 -1.06 15.94 2.72
CA PRO A 64 -1.82 16.87 3.56
C PRO A 64 -3.15 17.28 2.92
N GLU A 65 -4.02 17.89 3.73
CA GLU A 65 -5.21 18.58 3.25
C GLU A 65 -4.81 19.62 2.20
N ASP A 66 -5.57 19.69 1.11
CA ASP A 66 -5.33 20.68 0.06
C ASP A 66 -5.98 21.99 0.49
N GLN A 67 -5.17 23.00 0.83
CA GLN A 67 -5.69 24.29 1.29
C GLN A 67 -6.50 25.03 0.22
N SER A 68 -6.35 24.69 -1.06
CA SER A 68 -7.21 25.25 -2.11
C SER A 68 -8.67 24.77 -2.02
N GLU A 69 -8.96 23.80 -1.14
CA GLU A 69 -10.31 23.32 -0.83
C GLU A 69 -11.10 24.26 0.10
N LEU A 70 -10.41 25.13 0.86
CA LEU A 70 -11.04 26.09 1.77
C LEU A 70 -11.61 27.33 1.05
N ASP A 71 -11.20 27.57 -0.20
CA ASP A 71 -11.55 28.76 -0.99
C ASP A 71 -12.90 28.64 -1.75
N GLY A 72 -13.79 27.74 -1.34
CA GLY A 72 -15.21 27.79 -1.70
C GLY A 72 -15.55 27.60 -3.19
N ARG A 73 -14.68 26.97 -3.99
CA ARG A 73 -15.07 26.63 -5.38
C ARG A 73 -16.20 25.61 -5.36
N ASP A 74 -17.32 25.99 -5.98
CA ASP A 74 -18.56 25.25 -6.04
C ASP A 74 -18.36 23.80 -6.55
N PHE A 75 -18.29 22.85 -5.61
CA PHE A 75 -17.93 21.46 -5.86
C PHE A 75 -19.10 20.57 -6.29
N SER A 76 -20.25 21.20 -6.59
CA SER A 76 -21.51 20.60 -7.01
C SER A 76 -21.48 20.01 -8.43
N THR A 77 -20.44 20.29 -9.22
CA THR A 77 -20.31 19.82 -10.62
C THR A 77 -19.51 18.54 -10.80
N GLY A 78 -18.93 18.00 -9.73
CA GLY A 78 -18.22 16.72 -9.78
C GLY A 78 -19.21 15.56 -9.92
N ARG A 79 -19.14 14.82 -11.04
CA ARG A 79 -19.92 13.58 -11.21
C ARG A 79 -19.73 12.67 -9.98
N PRO A 80 -20.82 12.07 -9.43
CA PRO A 80 -20.70 11.05 -8.40
C PRO A 80 -19.68 9.98 -8.83
N GLY A 81 -18.78 9.59 -7.93
CA GLY A 81 -17.82 8.50 -8.17
C GLY A 81 -16.49 8.87 -8.80
N ARG A 82 -16.15 10.16 -8.98
CA ARG A 82 -14.79 10.57 -9.39
C ARG A 82 -14.00 11.11 -8.20
N TYR A 83 -12.96 10.40 -7.81
CA TYR A 83 -11.95 10.88 -6.86
C TYR A 83 -11.17 12.04 -7.48
N ARG A 84 -10.78 13.02 -6.65
CA ARG A 84 -10.02 14.20 -7.09
C ARG A 84 -8.61 13.83 -7.48
N ASN A 85 -7.97 13.06 -6.61
CA ASN A 85 -6.61 12.61 -6.77
C ASN A 85 -6.47 11.17 -6.27
N THR A 86 -5.55 10.44 -6.89
CA THR A 86 -5.28 9.04 -6.61
C THR A 86 -3.80 8.82 -6.35
N LEU A 87 -3.47 8.12 -5.27
CA LEU A 87 -2.16 7.54 -5.04
C LEU A 87 -2.19 6.06 -5.43
N LEU A 88 -1.44 5.69 -6.45
CA LEU A 88 -1.28 4.32 -6.90
C LEU A 88 0.11 3.81 -6.48
N ILE A 89 0.17 2.69 -5.79
CA ILE A 89 1.40 1.97 -5.42
C ILE A 89 1.27 0.56 -5.98
N THR A 90 2.09 0.20 -6.98
CA THR A 90 2.05 -1.15 -7.56
C THR A 90 3.43 -1.78 -7.60
N ASP A 91 3.49 -3.08 -7.36
CA ASP A 91 4.71 -3.88 -7.55
C ASP A 91 5.91 -3.26 -6.80
N SER A 92 5.64 -2.68 -5.64
CA SER A 92 6.62 -1.85 -4.92
C SER A 92 6.93 -2.41 -3.54
N TRP A 93 8.18 -2.22 -3.13
CA TRP A 93 8.69 -2.50 -1.80
C TRP A 93 8.99 -1.18 -1.08
N MET A 94 8.44 -1.01 0.13
CA MET A 94 8.66 0.18 0.93
C MET A 94 8.92 -0.18 2.39
N THR A 95 9.98 0.37 2.98
CA THR A 95 10.33 0.10 4.37
C THR A 95 11.04 1.28 5.05
N GLY A 96 10.90 1.37 6.36
CA GLY A 96 11.51 2.42 7.17
C GLY A 96 10.90 2.54 8.58
N GLU A 97 11.69 2.99 9.54
CA GLU A 97 11.36 4.23 10.25
C GLU A 97 9.91 4.50 10.66
N GLY A 98 9.46 5.66 10.18
CA GLY A 98 8.20 6.28 10.53
C GLY A 98 6.98 5.66 9.86
N VAL A 99 5.96 6.50 9.73
CA VAL A 99 4.70 6.13 9.11
C VAL A 99 4.91 5.92 7.62
N LEU A 100 4.35 4.87 7.02
CA LEU A 100 4.44 4.73 5.56
C LEU A 100 3.65 5.84 4.86
N LEU A 101 2.37 6.00 5.19
CA LEU A 101 1.50 7.02 4.60
C LEU A 101 0.70 7.76 5.67
N ASN A 102 0.84 9.07 5.71
CA ASN A 102 -0.05 9.98 6.43
C ASN A 102 -0.84 10.80 5.41
N ALA A 103 -2.15 10.58 5.33
CA ALA A 103 -2.99 11.14 4.27
C ALA A 103 -4.29 11.72 4.81
N HIS A 104 -4.60 12.94 4.37
CA HIS A 104 -5.95 13.48 4.38
C HIS A 104 -6.68 12.97 3.14
N LEU A 105 -7.82 12.31 3.33
CA LEU A 105 -8.46 11.49 2.31
C LEU A 105 -9.73 12.07 1.71
N HIS A 106 -10.18 13.26 2.08
CA HIS A 106 -11.46 13.79 1.57
C HIS A 106 -11.53 13.76 0.03
N ARG A 107 -12.44 12.95 -0.53
CA ARG A 107 -12.61 12.71 -1.97
C ARG A 107 -11.35 12.22 -2.72
N ARG A 108 -10.43 11.53 -2.05
CA ARG A 108 -9.21 10.94 -2.63
C ARG A 108 -9.26 9.42 -2.60
N ALA A 109 -8.42 8.81 -3.42
CA ALA A 109 -8.25 7.36 -3.45
C ALA A 109 -6.79 6.93 -3.24
N ILE A 110 -6.61 5.83 -2.53
CA ILE A 110 -5.34 5.10 -2.46
C ILE A 110 -5.57 3.73 -3.09
N VAL A 111 -4.68 3.31 -3.98
CA VAL A 111 -4.69 2.00 -4.61
C VAL A 111 -3.34 1.34 -4.39
N VAL A 112 -3.32 0.16 -3.79
CA VAL A 112 -2.12 -0.64 -3.53
C VAL A 112 -2.28 -2.01 -4.18
N ARG A 113 -1.30 -2.43 -4.99
CA ARG A 113 -1.31 -3.72 -5.70
C ARG A 113 0.03 -4.41 -5.62
N ASN A 114 0.03 -5.72 -5.37
CA ASN A 114 1.23 -6.54 -5.46
C ASN A 114 2.44 -5.95 -4.73
N SER A 115 2.20 -5.40 -3.54
CA SER A 115 3.19 -4.59 -2.84
C SER A 115 3.48 -5.14 -1.45
N VAL A 116 4.74 -5.05 -1.05
CA VAL A 116 5.13 -5.32 0.33
C VAL A 116 5.44 -3.98 1.00
N LEU A 117 4.62 -3.63 1.98
CA LEU A 117 4.66 -2.37 2.70
C LEU A 117 5.01 -2.65 4.16
N CYS A 118 6.22 -2.26 4.57
CA CYS A 118 6.81 -2.62 5.85
C CYS A 118 7.41 -1.41 6.61
N PRO A 119 6.61 -0.47 7.10
CA PRO A 119 7.10 0.51 8.07
C PRO A 119 7.36 -0.11 9.45
N LEU A 120 8.23 0.51 10.23
CA LEU A 120 8.49 0.15 11.63
C LEU A 120 7.59 0.90 12.63
N ARG A 121 6.75 1.82 12.17
CA ARG A 121 5.66 2.44 12.93
C ARG A 121 4.33 2.14 12.24
N ASP A 122 3.42 3.10 12.10
CA ASP A 122 2.11 2.87 11.50
C ASP A 122 2.18 2.76 9.98
N LEU A 123 1.25 2.01 9.39
CA LEU A 123 1.19 1.83 7.94
C LEU A 123 0.40 2.95 7.26
N LEU A 124 -0.91 3.03 7.51
CA LEU A 124 -1.77 4.05 6.94
C LEU A 124 -2.43 4.87 8.05
N GLN A 125 -2.00 6.12 8.20
CA GLN A 125 -2.70 7.13 9.00
C GLN A 125 -3.61 7.94 8.08
N LEU A 126 -4.91 7.74 8.23
CA LEU A 126 -5.96 8.25 7.35
C LEU A 126 -6.80 9.26 8.12
N ASP A 127 -6.67 10.52 7.75
CA ASP A 127 -7.54 11.58 8.22
C ASP A 127 -8.72 11.74 7.27
N ILE A 128 -9.92 11.50 7.79
CA ILE A 128 -11.19 11.70 7.08
C ILE A 128 -12.01 12.85 7.66
N SER A 129 -11.41 13.63 8.58
CA SER A 129 -11.96 14.92 8.96
C SER A 129 -11.89 15.86 7.76
N GLY A 130 -12.96 16.62 7.52
CA GLY A 130 -12.99 17.61 6.45
C GLY A 130 -13.88 18.75 6.94
N ALA A 131 -13.48 19.98 6.63
CA ALA A 131 -14.17 21.19 7.09
C ALA A 131 -15.66 21.16 6.71
N GLU A 132 -15.99 20.63 5.53
CA GLU A 132 -17.35 20.47 5.05
C GLU A 132 -17.53 19.17 4.25
N GLY A 133 -18.60 18.43 4.50
CA GLY A 133 -18.99 17.29 3.67
C GLY A 133 -18.52 15.91 4.17
N GLU A 134 -18.96 14.87 3.47
CA GLU A 134 -18.70 13.46 3.79
C GLU A 134 -17.36 13.01 3.22
N PRO A 135 -16.65 12.02 3.83
CA PRO A 135 -15.33 11.61 3.35
C PRO A 135 -15.30 11.29 1.85
N ASP A 136 -16.24 10.47 1.36
CA ASP A 136 -16.34 10.00 -0.03
C ASP A 136 -14.99 9.56 -0.64
N SER A 137 -14.27 8.75 0.13
CA SER A 137 -12.90 8.30 -0.16
C SER A 137 -12.85 6.79 -0.38
N ALA A 138 -11.76 6.31 -0.97
CA ALA A 138 -11.49 4.87 -1.00
C ALA A 138 -10.03 4.53 -0.73
N VAL A 139 -9.83 3.40 -0.07
CA VAL A 139 -8.56 2.68 -0.06
C VAL A 139 -8.84 1.31 -0.64
N ASP A 140 -8.08 0.96 -1.67
CA ASP A 140 -8.20 -0.28 -2.38
C ASP A 140 -6.85 -1.00 -2.37
N ILE A 141 -6.80 -2.16 -1.73
CA ILE A 141 -5.58 -2.96 -1.54
C ILE A 141 -5.86 -4.36 -2.07
N ASP A 142 -4.99 -4.84 -2.95
CA ASP A 142 -5.15 -6.16 -3.53
C ASP A 142 -3.79 -6.86 -3.70
N HIS A 143 -3.78 -8.18 -3.45
CA HIS A 143 -2.60 -9.04 -3.50
C HIS A 143 -1.38 -8.39 -2.85
N SER A 144 -1.48 -7.88 -1.62
CA SER A 144 -0.40 -7.13 -0.98
C SER A 144 -0.06 -7.68 0.40
N THR A 145 1.16 -7.44 0.87
CA THR A 145 1.60 -7.79 2.22
C THR A 145 1.83 -6.51 3.01
N LEU A 146 1.02 -6.32 4.05
CA LEU A 146 1.04 -5.18 4.94
C LEU A 146 1.66 -5.61 6.26
N ALA A 147 2.88 -5.16 6.53
CA ALA A 147 3.64 -5.54 7.71
C ALA A 147 3.97 -4.33 8.58
N THR A 148 3.53 -4.32 9.83
CA THR A 148 3.86 -3.22 10.77
C THR A 148 3.86 -3.76 12.19
N PRO A 149 4.73 -3.26 13.08
CA PRO A 149 4.70 -3.67 14.48
C PRO A 149 3.60 -2.92 15.27
N ASN A 150 3.04 -1.84 14.72
CA ASN A 150 2.05 -0.98 15.37
C ASN A 150 0.71 -1.05 14.64
N THR A 151 0.21 0.01 14.02
CA THR A 151 -1.14 0.01 13.43
C THR A 151 -1.11 -0.07 11.91
N VAL A 152 -1.94 -0.94 11.31
CA VAL A 152 -2.10 -1.02 9.85
C VAL A 152 -2.97 0.13 9.34
N PHE A 153 -4.21 0.24 9.82
CA PHE A 153 -5.09 1.37 9.51
C PHE A 153 -5.36 2.18 10.77
N GLN A 154 -4.93 3.43 10.81
CA GLN A 154 -5.36 4.41 11.81
C GLN A 154 -6.30 5.42 11.16
N ILE A 155 -7.57 5.44 11.56
CA ILE A 155 -8.58 6.35 11.02
C ILE A 155 -8.88 7.44 12.04
N ASN A 156 -8.56 8.68 11.68
CA ASN A 156 -8.88 9.87 12.46
C ASN A 156 -10.08 10.58 11.82
N SER A 157 -11.04 11.00 12.64
CA SER A 157 -12.27 11.64 12.18
C SER A 157 -12.82 12.58 13.23
N ILE A 158 -13.60 13.57 12.77
CA ILE A 158 -14.46 14.36 13.64
C ILE A 158 -15.78 13.64 13.93
N THR A 159 -16.33 13.89 15.11
CA THR A 159 -17.69 13.47 15.47
C THR A 159 -18.70 14.26 14.65
N ARG A 160 -19.64 13.56 14.00
CA ARG A 160 -20.70 14.16 13.18
C ARG A 160 -22.04 14.12 13.91
N ASN A 161 -22.97 15.01 13.53
CA ASN A 161 -24.34 14.99 14.08
C ASN A 161 -25.25 13.94 13.41
N ARG A 162 -24.81 13.38 12.27
CA ARG A 162 -25.55 12.36 11.50
C ARG A 162 -24.61 11.28 10.98
N ARG A 163 -25.17 10.11 10.69
CA ARG A 163 -24.46 9.06 9.93
C ARG A 163 -24.08 9.60 8.55
N THR A 164 -22.91 9.23 8.06
CA THR A 164 -22.52 9.57 6.68
C THR A 164 -23.26 8.67 5.69
N VAL A 165 -23.56 9.17 4.50
CA VAL A 165 -24.01 8.34 3.37
C VAL A 165 -22.89 8.03 2.37
N ARG A 166 -21.75 8.71 2.46
CA ARG A 166 -20.53 8.48 1.65
C ARG A 166 -19.33 8.26 2.56
N PRO A 167 -19.14 7.03 3.06
CA PRO A 167 -18.03 6.70 3.93
C PRO A 167 -16.69 6.66 3.21
N LEU A 168 -15.62 6.59 4.00
CA LEU A 168 -14.38 5.96 3.56
C LEU A 168 -14.66 4.48 3.31
N ARG A 169 -14.41 4.01 2.08
CA ARG A 169 -14.56 2.60 1.70
C ARG A 169 -13.19 1.92 1.67
N LEU A 170 -13.01 0.88 2.47
CA LEU A 170 -11.82 0.05 2.49
C LEU A 170 -12.11 -1.24 1.72
N PHE A 171 -11.55 -1.39 0.52
CA PHE A 171 -11.58 -2.61 -0.26
C PHE A 171 -10.24 -3.33 -0.09
N VAL A 172 -10.24 -4.52 0.49
CA VAL A 172 -9.01 -5.25 0.77
C VAL A 172 -9.17 -6.70 0.32
N GLN A 173 -8.38 -7.13 -0.65
CA GLN A 173 -8.52 -8.45 -1.27
C GLN A 173 -7.18 -9.18 -1.30
N SER A 174 -7.23 -10.50 -1.09
CA SER A 174 -6.06 -11.39 -1.17
C SER A 174 -4.83 -10.81 -0.45
N THR A 175 -5.02 -10.16 0.70
CA THR A 175 -3.98 -9.37 1.36
C THR A 175 -3.59 -10.00 2.69
N ILE A 176 -2.28 -9.97 2.97
CA ILE A 176 -1.72 -10.46 4.22
C ILE A 176 -1.45 -9.30 5.16
N PHE A 177 -1.92 -9.45 6.39
CA PHE A 177 -1.54 -8.64 7.54
C PHE A 177 -0.48 -9.43 8.32
N ALA A 178 0.70 -8.83 8.45
CA ALA A 178 1.84 -9.43 9.16
C ALA A 178 2.43 -8.43 10.16
N THR A 179 3.28 -8.93 11.05
CA THR A 179 4.24 -8.09 11.78
C THR A 179 5.61 -8.26 11.14
N PRO A 180 6.49 -7.24 11.21
CA PRO A 180 7.85 -7.41 10.78
C PRO A 180 8.52 -8.53 11.57
N PRO A 181 9.41 -9.30 10.94
CA PRO A 181 10.25 -10.25 11.63
C PRO A 181 11.11 -9.56 12.68
N ASP A 182 11.12 -10.07 13.92
CA ASP A 182 11.95 -9.51 14.98
C ASP A 182 13.23 -10.34 15.14
N PRO A 183 14.43 -9.74 15.02
CA PRO A 183 15.71 -10.46 15.08
C PRO A 183 16.15 -10.89 16.49
N GLY A 184 15.35 -10.69 17.54
CA GLY A 184 15.69 -11.06 18.92
C GLY A 184 14.49 -10.97 19.87
N GLU A 185 14.44 -11.91 20.80
CA GLU A 185 13.47 -12.11 21.90
C GLU A 185 12.31 -11.11 22.09
N GLN A 186 11.08 -11.63 21.96
CA GLN A 186 9.95 -11.37 22.87
C GLN A 186 9.47 -9.92 23.05
N ILE A 187 9.57 -9.04 22.06
CA ILE A 187 8.56 -7.98 22.01
C ILE A 187 7.30 -8.62 21.44
N GLU A 188 6.34 -8.90 22.33
CA GLU A 188 4.93 -9.11 22.00
C GLU A 188 4.38 -7.79 21.39
N SER A 189 4.92 -7.40 20.23
CA SER A 189 4.43 -6.24 19.50
C SER A 189 3.14 -6.68 18.83
N GLU A 190 2.06 -6.46 19.55
CA GLU A 190 0.72 -6.74 19.10
C GLU A 190 0.31 -5.66 18.08
N SER A 191 0.53 -5.94 16.80
CA SER A 191 0.11 -5.02 15.74
C SER A 191 -1.41 -4.95 15.69
N ILE A 192 -1.97 -3.78 15.39
CA ILE A 192 -3.41 -3.54 15.33
C ILE A 192 -3.84 -3.40 13.87
N SER A 193 -4.80 -4.21 13.43
CA SER A 193 -5.33 -4.12 12.07
C SER A 193 -6.05 -2.78 11.85
N LEU A 194 -6.99 -2.40 12.72
CA LEU A 194 -7.72 -1.15 12.61
C LEU A 194 -7.80 -0.42 13.96
N LYS A 195 -7.19 0.76 14.02
CA LYS A 195 -7.35 1.74 15.08
C LYS A 195 -8.21 2.89 14.58
N PHE A 196 -9.13 3.38 15.40
CA PHE A 196 -9.92 4.57 15.04
C PHE A 196 -10.22 5.43 16.27
N GLU A 197 -10.37 6.73 16.04
CA GLU A 197 -10.73 7.69 17.08
C GLU A 197 -12.16 8.21 16.91
N GLY A 198 -12.83 8.53 18.02
CA GLY A 198 -14.21 9.05 18.01
C GLY A 198 -15.30 8.01 17.68
N ASN A 199 -16.29 8.43 16.89
CA ASN A 199 -17.50 7.65 16.53
C ASN A 199 -17.46 7.18 15.06
N VAL A 200 -16.28 6.85 14.53
CA VAL A 200 -16.09 6.50 13.11
C VAL A 200 -17.06 5.42 12.66
N LEU A 201 -17.17 4.32 13.41
CA LEU A 201 -17.98 3.18 12.99
C LEU A 201 -19.45 3.34 13.39
N GLU A 202 -19.74 3.94 14.54
CA GLU A 202 -21.11 4.22 15.00
C GLU A 202 -21.85 5.19 14.07
N GLN A 203 -21.11 6.09 13.43
CA GLN A 203 -21.62 7.07 12.46
C GLN A 203 -21.40 6.62 11.01
N SER A 204 -21.05 5.34 10.81
CA SER A 204 -20.81 4.72 9.51
C SER A 204 -19.75 5.44 8.66
N GLN A 205 -18.82 6.20 9.27
CA GLN A 205 -17.83 7.02 8.57
C GLN A 205 -16.78 6.22 7.80
N ALA A 206 -16.58 4.97 8.19
CA ALA A 206 -15.76 3.99 7.46
C ALA A 206 -16.52 2.67 7.31
N VAL A 207 -16.32 2.02 6.18
CA VAL A 207 -16.87 0.69 5.87
C VAL A 207 -15.79 -0.19 5.27
N TRP A 208 -15.79 -1.46 5.66
CA TRP A 208 -14.87 -2.49 5.19
C TRP A 208 -15.53 -3.41 4.17
N PHE A 209 -14.76 -3.82 3.17
CA PHE A 209 -15.07 -4.86 2.19
C PHE A 209 -13.82 -5.72 1.97
N GLY A 210 -13.77 -6.88 2.61
CA GLY A 210 -12.62 -7.79 2.61
C GLY A 210 -12.92 -9.13 1.96
N SER A 211 -11.99 -9.65 1.16
CA SER A 211 -12.07 -11.03 0.66
C SER A 211 -10.70 -11.71 0.67
N ARG A 212 -10.63 -12.95 1.18
CA ARG A 212 -9.41 -13.78 1.18
C ARG A 212 -8.20 -13.11 1.84
N ASN A 213 -8.46 -12.37 2.91
CA ASN A 213 -7.40 -11.74 3.69
C ASN A 213 -6.91 -12.68 4.78
N GLY A 214 -5.62 -12.62 5.09
CA GLY A 214 -5.01 -13.44 6.14
C GLY A 214 -4.31 -12.61 7.19
N TRP A 215 -4.39 -13.04 8.44
CA TRP A 215 -3.73 -12.40 9.58
C TRP A 215 -2.73 -13.34 10.24
N MET A 216 -1.52 -12.85 10.48
CA MET A 216 -0.48 -13.58 11.22
C MET A 216 -0.75 -13.55 12.73
N LEU A 217 -1.62 -14.44 13.20
CA LEU A 217 -1.95 -14.58 14.62
C LEU A 217 -0.89 -15.40 15.38
N PRO A 218 -0.67 -15.10 16.69
CA PRO A 218 -1.39 -14.14 17.54
C PRO A 218 -0.83 -12.71 17.50
N SER A 219 0.18 -12.45 16.66
CA SER A 219 0.91 -11.17 16.62
C SER A 219 0.07 -9.97 16.17
N ILE A 220 -1.15 -10.20 15.66
CA ILE A 220 -2.04 -9.14 15.19
C ILE A 220 -3.35 -9.14 15.97
N LYS A 221 -3.63 -8.01 16.62
CA LYS A 221 -4.92 -7.61 17.14
C LYS A 221 -5.77 -6.96 16.08
N VAL A 222 -7.06 -6.96 16.35
CA VAL A 222 -8.05 -6.67 15.34
C VAL A 222 -8.47 -5.20 15.36
N LEU A 223 -8.89 -4.72 16.53
CA LEU A 223 -9.57 -3.44 16.69
C LEU A 223 -9.13 -2.73 17.96
N MET A 224 -8.86 -1.42 17.85
CA MET A 224 -8.60 -0.54 19.00
C MET A 224 -9.34 0.79 18.81
N ARG A 225 -10.04 1.25 19.88
CA ARG A 225 -10.77 2.52 19.86
C ARG A 225 -10.02 3.59 20.67
N GLY A 226 -9.32 4.49 20.00
CA GLY A 226 -8.63 5.62 20.62
C GLY A 226 -7.48 5.29 21.56
N PRO A 227 -6.70 6.30 21.97
CA PRO A 227 -5.56 6.12 22.87
C PRO A 227 -6.03 5.73 24.29
N GLY A 228 -5.49 4.64 24.83
CA GLY A 228 -5.74 4.20 26.21
C GLY A 228 -6.89 3.21 26.40
N MET A 229 -7.70 2.94 25.38
CA MET A 229 -8.56 1.75 25.41
C MET A 229 -7.70 0.56 25.04
N LEU A 230 -7.61 -0.43 25.94
CA LEU A 230 -6.95 -1.69 25.62
C LEU A 230 -7.53 -2.23 24.30
N PRO A 231 -6.70 -2.84 23.42
CA PRO A 231 -7.22 -3.65 22.34
C PRO A 231 -8.34 -4.51 22.91
N VAL A 232 -9.44 -4.69 22.17
CA VAL A 232 -10.43 -5.65 22.62
C VAL A 232 -9.70 -7.00 22.60
N ASN A 233 -9.23 -7.42 23.77
CA ASN A 233 -8.57 -8.69 24.00
C ASN A 233 -9.64 -9.77 23.97
N SER A 234 -10.34 -9.84 22.85
CA SER A 234 -11.25 -10.91 22.57
C SER A 234 -10.40 -12.09 22.15
N PRO A 235 -10.56 -13.23 22.81
CA PRO A 235 -9.92 -14.47 22.37
C PRO A 235 -10.44 -14.94 21.00
N ASP A 236 -11.48 -14.29 20.45
CA ASP A 236 -12.13 -14.66 19.22
C ASP A 236 -12.07 -13.53 18.18
N PHE A 237 -10.96 -13.52 17.43
CA PHE A 237 -10.76 -12.66 16.25
C PHE A 237 -12.00 -12.66 15.35
N THR A 238 -12.53 -13.86 15.10
CA THR A 238 -13.66 -14.12 14.21
C THR A 238 -14.86 -13.32 14.64
N ARG A 239 -15.24 -13.46 15.92
CA ARG A 239 -16.43 -12.81 16.45
C ARG A 239 -16.28 -11.30 16.36
N ASP A 240 -15.15 -10.75 16.78
CA ASP A 240 -14.99 -9.31 16.91
C ASP A 240 -14.86 -8.61 15.57
N TRP A 241 -14.07 -9.16 14.64
CA TRP A 241 -13.95 -8.58 13.30
C TRP A 241 -15.26 -8.75 12.51
N LEU A 242 -15.82 -9.96 12.46
CA LEU A 242 -16.99 -10.23 11.63
C LEU A 242 -18.25 -9.56 12.17
N SER A 243 -18.43 -9.46 13.50
CA SER A 243 -19.59 -8.76 14.06
C SER A 243 -19.55 -7.24 13.83
N ARG A 244 -18.39 -6.68 13.48
CA ARG A 244 -18.27 -5.24 13.26
C ARG A 244 -18.76 -4.80 11.89
N TRP A 245 -18.84 -5.71 10.93
CA TRP A 245 -19.17 -5.43 9.55
C TRP A 245 -20.48 -6.09 9.15
N GLU A 246 -21.13 -5.57 8.11
CA GLU A 246 -22.37 -6.16 7.60
C GLU A 246 -22.10 -7.54 6.98
N ALA A 247 -23.13 -8.38 6.92
CA ALA A 247 -23.02 -9.69 6.30
C ALA A 247 -22.56 -9.56 4.84
N GLY A 248 -21.56 -10.35 4.45
CA GLY A 248 -20.96 -10.30 3.11
C GLY A 248 -19.83 -9.28 2.95
N HIS A 249 -19.55 -8.44 3.95
CA HIS A 249 -18.43 -7.49 3.91
C HIS A 249 -17.08 -8.12 4.25
N THR A 250 -17.07 -9.33 4.83
CA THR A 250 -15.86 -10.12 5.01
C THR A 250 -16.10 -11.52 4.48
N LEU A 251 -15.34 -11.91 3.48
CA LEU A 251 -15.48 -13.18 2.76
C LEU A 251 -14.19 -14.01 2.88
N GLN A 252 -14.31 -15.27 3.27
CA GLN A 252 -13.20 -16.23 3.31
C GLN A 252 -11.93 -15.74 4.05
N PRO A 253 -12.05 -15.13 5.25
CA PRO A 253 -10.86 -14.69 5.99
C PRO A 253 -10.06 -15.88 6.53
N LEU A 254 -8.75 -15.71 6.62
CA LEU A 254 -7.79 -16.62 7.25
C LEU A 254 -7.34 -16.04 8.59
N TYR A 255 -7.86 -16.60 9.68
CA TYR A 255 -7.75 -16.02 11.02
C TYR A 255 -7.44 -17.06 12.10
N ARG A 256 -6.97 -18.26 11.73
CA ARG A 256 -6.50 -19.25 12.69
C ARG A 256 -5.00 -19.13 12.84
N SER A 257 -4.50 -19.48 14.02
CA SER A 257 -3.06 -19.66 14.23
C SER A 257 -2.54 -20.67 13.21
N GLY A 258 -1.47 -20.32 12.49
CA GLY A 258 -0.89 -21.13 11.43
C GLY A 258 -1.46 -20.91 10.03
N ASP A 259 -2.55 -20.15 9.85
CA ASP A 259 -3.08 -19.86 8.52
C ASP A 259 -2.13 -18.97 7.70
N VAL A 260 -1.45 -18.03 8.37
CA VAL A 260 -0.40 -17.19 7.82
C VAL A 260 0.86 -17.42 8.63
N VAL A 261 1.89 -17.95 7.99
CA VAL A 261 3.20 -18.19 8.60
C VAL A 261 4.27 -17.81 7.58
N LEU A 262 5.26 -17.02 7.99
CA LEU A 262 6.41 -16.71 7.14
C LEU A 262 7.37 -17.91 7.09
N ALA A 263 8.09 -18.10 5.99
CA ALA A 263 8.95 -19.26 5.78
C ALA A 263 10.16 -19.30 6.74
N ASN A 264 10.71 -18.13 7.10
CA ASN A 264 11.97 -18.03 7.83
C ASN A 264 11.89 -17.18 9.12
N PRO A 265 10.89 -17.34 10.00
CA PRO A 265 10.60 -16.37 11.07
C PRO A 265 11.77 -16.13 12.04
N MET A 266 12.66 -17.12 12.24
CA MET A 266 13.79 -17.04 13.18
C MET A 266 15.16 -16.78 12.53
N GLY A 267 15.23 -16.73 11.20
CA GLY A 267 16.49 -16.52 10.46
C GLY A 267 16.60 -15.13 9.84
N LEU A 268 15.70 -14.22 10.24
CA LEU A 268 15.50 -12.97 9.52
C LEU A 268 16.52 -11.94 9.96
N PRO A 269 17.06 -11.19 8.99
CA PRO A 269 18.19 -10.33 9.24
C PRO A 269 17.71 -9.14 10.09
N HIS A 270 18.64 -8.41 10.74
CA HIS A 270 18.29 -7.21 11.51
C HIS A 270 17.29 -6.32 10.75
N ARG A 271 16.42 -5.56 11.44
CA ARG A 271 15.40 -4.72 10.79
C ARG A 271 15.94 -3.93 9.58
N ASN A 272 17.17 -3.41 9.70
CA ASN A 272 17.94 -2.74 8.63
C ASN A 272 18.25 -3.54 7.34
N SER A 273 17.94 -4.84 7.28
CA SER A 273 18.22 -5.72 6.16
C SER A 273 17.00 -6.51 5.70
N LEU A 274 15.81 -6.08 6.11
CA LEU A 274 14.55 -6.58 5.55
C LEU A 274 14.52 -6.38 4.03
N LYS A 275 14.00 -7.39 3.34
CA LYS A 275 13.79 -7.43 1.89
C LYS A 275 12.40 -8.01 1.62
N PRO A 276 11.89 -7.94 0.38
CA PRO A 276 10.64 -8.63 0.04
C PRO A 276 10.67 -10.12 0.42
N ASP A 277 11.79 -10.82 0.18
CA ASP A 277 11.97 -12.24 0.57
C ASP A 277 11.73 -12.56 2.04
N SER A 278 11.90 -11.56 2.92
CA SER A 278 11.61 -11.69 4.34
C SER A 278 10.14 -12.00 4.64
N TYR A 279 9.26 -11.75 3.67
CA TYR A 279 7.81 -11.94 3.76
C TYR A 279 7.29 -13.13 2.96
N THR A 280 8.20 -14.01 2.50
CA THR A 280 7.81 -15.26 1.83
C THR A 280 6.99 -16.12 2.79
N LEU A 281 5.87 -16.66 2.34
CA LEU A 281 5.04 -17.57 3.12
C LEU A 281 5.67 -18.96 3.23
N ALA A 282 5.46 -19.60 4.36
CA ALA A 282 5.73 -21.02 4.52
C ALA A 282 4.78 -21.83 3.64
N GLY A 283 5.32 -22.76 2.83
CA GLY A 283 4.53 -23.49 1.83
C GLY A 283 3.40 -24.35 2.41
N GLN A 284 3.46 -24.68 3.71
CA GLN A 284 2.46 -25.48 4.42
C GLN A 284 1.34 -24.66 5.06
N CYS A 285 1.41 -23.33 5.07
CA CYS A 285 0.34 -22.50 5.65
C CYS A 285 -0.85 -22.38 4.69
N SER A 286 -2.06 -22.17 5.23
CA SER A 286 -3.29 -22.03 4.44
C SER A 286 -3.16 -20.92 3.38
N ALA A 287 -2.53 -19.80 3.74
CA ALA A 287 -2.35 -18.64 2.86
C ALA A 287 -1.50 -18.92 1.62
N ALA A 288 -0.65 -19.95 1.62
CA ALA A 288 0.21 -20.29 0.48
C ALA A 288 -0.56 -20.85 -0.74
N GLY A 289 -1.83 -21.22 -0.57
CA GLY A 289 -2.68 -21.72 -1.66
C GLY A 289 -4.14 -21.26 -1.55
N TRP A 290 -4.39 -20.10 -0.94
CA TRP A 290 -5.74 -19.65 -0.58
C TRP A 290 -6.48 -18.88 -1.70
N SER A 291 -5.81 -18.53 -2.80
CA SER A 291 -6.47 -17.84 -3.91
C SER A 291 -7.44 -18.77 -4.67
N VAL A 292 -8.23 -18.23 -5.61
CA VAL A 292 -9.16 -19.02 -6.44
C VAL A 292 -8.39 -20.02 -7.30
N THR A 293 -7.19 -19.61 -7.73
CA THR A 293 -6.28 -20.36 -8.60
C THR A 293 -5.37 -21.31 -7.82
N GLY A 294 -5.48 -21.37 -6.49
CA GLY A 294 -4.57 -22.13 -5.63
C GLY A 294 -3.20 -21.46 -5.45
N GLU A 295 -3.10 -20.17 -5.78
CA GLU A 295 -1.91 -19.35 -5.59
C GLU A 295 -1.88 -18.73 -4.18
N PRO A 296 -0.70 -18.27 -3.73
CA PRO A 296 -0.58 -17.55 -2.48
C PRO A 296 -1.40 -16.26 -2.48
N ILE A 297 -1.98 -15.91 -1.33
CA ILE A 297 -2.43 -14.54 -1.08
C ILE A 297 -1.23 -13.69 -0.60
N GLY A 298 -1.38 -12.37 -0.59
CA GLY A 298 -0.30 -11.43 -0.34
C GLY A 298 0.42 -11.03 -1.63
N ALA A 299 1.55 -10.33 -1.48
CA ALA A 299 2.36 -9.91 -2.63
C ALA A 299 3.14 -11.09 -3.25
N ASP A 300 3.34 -11.06 -4.57
CA ASP A 300 4.31 -11.91 -5.27
C ASP A 300 5.73 -11.43 -4.96
N VAL A 301 6.23 -11.92 -3.83
CA VAL A 301 7.59 -11.66 -3.35
C VAL A 301 8.64 -12.05 -4.39
N ALA A 302 8.46 -13.15 -5.12
CA ALA A 302 9.41 -13.58 -6.13
C ALA A 302 9.48 -12.57 -7.29
N GLN A 303 8.36 -12.00 -7.72
CA GLN A 303 8.32 -10.90 -8.69
C GLN A 303 9.06 -9.67 -8.18
N LEU A 304 8.79 -9.24 -6.94
CA LEU A 304 9.42 -8.07 -6.35
C LEU A 304 10.95 -8.22 -6.29
N ASN A 305 11.46 -9.38 -5.89
CA ASN A 305 12.92 -9.60 -5.86
C ASN A 305 13.55 -9.59 -7.25
N ARG A 306 12.91 -10.20 -8.26
CA ARG A 306 13.38 -10.11 -9.66
C ARG A 306 13.50 -8.66 -10.11
N GLN A 307 12.58 -7.79 -9.68
CA GLN A 307 12.62 -6.36 -10.00
C GLN A 307 13.75 -5.62 -9.24
N LEU A 308 14.06 -6.03 -8.01
CA LEU A 308 15.19 -5.49 -7.24
C LEU A 308 16.56 -5.96 -7.78
N GLU A 309 16.64 -7.15 -8.35
CA GLU A 309 17.88 -7.71 -8.91
C GLU A 309 18.13 -7.25 -10.36
N GLY A 310 17.08 -6.98 -11.13
CA GLY A 310 17.19 -6.52 -12.51
C GLY A 310 17.96 -5.21 -12.61
N LYS A 311 19.08 -5.18 -13.33
CA LYS A 311 19.73 -3.93 -13.77
C LYS A 311 18.69 -3.05 -14.48
N PRO A 312 18.72 -1.71 -14.33
CA PRO A 312 17.80 -0.84 -15.05
C PRO A 312 17.89 -1.21 -16.53
N SER A 313 16.77 -1.61 -17.13
CA SER A 313 16.73 -1.89 -18.55
C SER A 313 17.15 -0.61 -19.26
N ALA A 314 18.37 -0.60 -19.79
CA ALA A 314 18.83 0.44 -20.68
C ALA A 314 17.75 0.61 -21.73
N GLY A 315 17.13 1.80 -21.76
CA GLY A 315 16.06 2.11 -22.67
C GLY A 315 16.44 1.60 -24.06
N LYS A 316 15.50 0.88 -24.70
CA LYS A 316 15.63 0.44 -26.09
C LYS A 316 16.15 1.64 -26.89
N LYS A 317 17.44 1.62 -27.25
CA LYS A 317 17.99 2.51 -28.26
C LYS A 317 17.14 2.26 -29.49
N SER A 318 16.35 3.27 -29.84
CA SER A 318 15.71 3.41 -31.13
C SER A 318 16.74 2.99 -32.18
N GLN A 319 16.54 1.82 -32.78
CA GLN A 319 17.38 1.38 -33.88
C GLN A 319 17.14 2.34 -35.03
N ASP A 320 18.18 3.10 -35.34
CA ASP A 320 18.36 3.85 -36.57
C ASP A 320 17.80 3.06 -37.76
N ARG A 321 16.81 3.67 -38.41
CA ARG A 321 16.34 3.27 -39.73
C ARG A 321 17.49 3.41 -40.73
N LYS A 322 18.27 2.35 -40.89
CA LYS A 322 19.12 2.17 -42.06
C LYS A 322 18.21 2.04 -43.29
N LYS A 323 18.21 3.08 -44.13
CA LYS A 323 17.61 3.09 -45.47
C LYS A 323 18.20 1.94 -46.31
N GLY A 324 17.53 0.80 -46.32
CA GLY A 324 17.75 -0.28 -47.29
C GLY A 324 16.81 -0.08 -48.49
N LYS A 325 17.39 0.17 -49.66
CA LYS A 325 16.69 0.28 -50.95
C LYS A 325 15.87 -0.98 -51.23
N THR A 326 14.54 -0.86 -51.26
CA THR A 326 13.63 -1.88 -51.75
C THR A 326 13.68 -1.89 -53.29
N LYS A 327 14.25 -2.94 -53.88
CA LYS A 327 14.04 -3.27 -55.30
C LYS A 327 12.67 -3.94 -55.42
N LEU A 328 11.78 -3.37 -56.24
CA LEU A 328 10.53 -4.02 -56.64
C LEU A 328 10.82 -5.25 -57.52
N PRO A 329 10.11 -6.38 -57.36
CA PRO A 329 10.01 -7.40 -58.40
C PRO A 329 8.97 -6.98 -59.45
N SER A 330 9.39 -7.03 -60.72
CA SER A 330 8.57 -6.87 -61.91
C SER A 330 7.61 -8.06 -62.10
N ALA A 331 6.35 -7.76 -62.42
CA ALA A 331 5.32 -8.73 -62.79
C ALA A 331 5.59 -9.38 -64.18
N PRO A 332 5.14 -10.62 -64.42
CA PRO A 332 5.00 -11.15 -65.77
C PRO A 332 3.52 -11.23 -66.20
N ARG A 333 3.23 -10.66 -67.37
CA ARG A 333 2.03 -10.85 -68.21
C ARG A 333 2.55 -10.60 -69.65
N LYS A 334 2.28 -11.38 -70.70
CA LYS A 334 1.27 -12.39 -71.02
C LYS A 334 1.80 -13.31 -72.13
N SER A 335 1.12 -14.45 -72.23
CA SER A 335 1.01 -15.42 -73.32
C SER A 335 0.97 -14.88 -74.76
N SER A 336 1.57 -15.64 -75.69
CA SER A 336 0.98 -15.86 -77.01
C SER A 336 1.39 -17.24 -77.55
N THR A 337 0.39 -18.00 -78.01
CA THR A 337 0.54 -19.14 -78.91
C THR A 337 -0.61 -19.06 -79.92
N PRO A 338 -0.41 -19.33 -81.22
CA PRO A 338 -1.31 -18.88 -82.29
C PRO A 338 -2.27 -19.97 -82.81
N GLY A 339 -3.30 -19.51 -83.54
CA GLY A 339 -4.28 -20.27 -84.34
C GLY A 339 -5.69 -19.72 -84.05
N PHE A 340 -6.38 -19.01 -84.94
CA PHE A 340 -6.49 -19.06 -86.40
C PHE A 340 -6.64 -17.66 -87.01
#